data_AF-A0A9D9EVI4-F1
#
_entry.id   AF-A0A9D9EVI4-F1
#
_cell.length_a   1.000
_cell.length_b   1.000
_cell.length_c   1.000
_cell.angle_alpha   90.00
_cell.angle_beta   90.00
_cell.angle_gamma   90.00
#
_symmetry.space_group_name_H-M   'P 1'
#
loop_
_entity.id
_entity.type
_entity.pdbx_description
1 polymer ?
#
loop_
_entity_poly.entity_id
_entity_poly.type
_entity_poly.pdbx_seq_one_letter_code
_entity_poly.pdbx_strand_id
1 'polypeptide(L)'
;MEVQKQLQLIRTIIKKAAPDAVEQIVYGMPGYKTNGKPLVYFAGYKNHIGFYATRSGHEAFQKELSKYKQGKGSVQFPLNQTIPFDLIEQIVRFRVQENAEKS
;
A
#
# COMPACT_ATOMS: atom_id res chain seq x y z
N MET A 1 -15.43 12.26 5.05
CA MET A 1 -15.91 11.87 3.71
C MET A 1 -14.76 11.75 2.69
N GLU A 2 -13.75 12.63 2.71
CA GLU A 2 -12.58 12.56 1.81
C GLU A 2 -11.75 11.26 1.99
N VAL A 3 -11.37 10.92 3.22
CA VAL A 3 -10.50 9.77 3.52
C VAL A 3 -11.08 8.45 3.03
N GLN A 4 -12.39 8.24 3.20
CA GLN A 4 -13.05 7.02 2.77
C GLN A 4 -12.99 6.85 1.24
N LYS A 5 -13.16 7.93 0.47
CA LYS A 5 -13.01 7.90 -0.99
C LYS A 5 -11.59 7.54 -1.40
N GLN A 6 -10.60 8.15 -0.76
CA GLN A 6 -9.18 7.85 -1.01
C GLN A 6 -8.85 6.38 -0.69
N LEU A 7 -9.35 5.84 0.42
CA LEU A 7 -9.19 4.43 0.78
C LEU A 7 -9.86 3.48 -0.23
N GLN A 8 -11.04 3.83 -0.74
CA GLN A 8 -11.72 3.07 -1.78
C GLN A 8 -10.96 3.07 -3.12
N LEU A 9 -10.35 4.20 -3.48
CA LEU A 9 -9.47 4.30 -4.65
C LEU A 9 -8.24 3.41 -4.48
N ILE A 10 -7.56 3.49 -3.34
CA ILE A 10 -6.42 2.61 -3.01
C ILE A 10 -6.83 1.13 -3.10
N ARG A 11 -7.98 0.76 -2.53
CA ARG A 11 -8.53 -0.60 -2.60
C ARG A 11 -8.74 -1.06 -4.05
N THR A 12 -9.28 -0.17 -4.89
CA THR A 12 -9.52 -0.46 -6.32
C THR A 12 -8.22 -0.66 -7.08
N ILE A 13 -7.22 0.20 -6.83
CA ILE A 13 -5.89 0.11 -7.43
C ILE A 13 -5.22 -1.21 -7.04
N ILE A 14 -5.26 -1.57 -5.74
CA ILE A 14 -4.67 -2.82 -5.26
C ILE A 14 -5.33 -4.02 -5.96
N LYS A 15 -6.67 -4.06 -6.03
CA LYS A 15 -7.39 -5.16 -6.70
C LYS A 15 -7.09 -5.25 -8.20
N LYS A 16 -6.92 -4.11 -8.88
CA LYS A 16 -6.55 -4.09 -10.30
C LYS A 16 -5.12 -4.55 -10.53
N ALA A 17 -4.19 -4.16 -9.65
CA ALA A 17 -2.78 -4.51 -9.73
C ALA A 17 -2.51 -5.96 -9.28
N ALA A 18 -3.34 -6.49 -8.39
CA ALA A 18 -3.22 -7.80 -7.78
C ALA A 18 -4.59 -8.50 -7.74
N PRO A 19 -5.10 -8.99 -8.88
CA PRO A 19 -6.44 -9.60 -8.95
C PRO A 19 -6.57 -10.86 -8.08
N ASP A 20 -5.48 -11.60 -7.91
CA ASP A 20 -5.43 -12.82 -7.09
C ASP A 20 -5.18 -12.52 -5.60
N ALA A 21 -5.11 -11.24 -5.21
CA ALA A 21 -4.86 -10.87 -3.84
C ALA A 21 -6.10 -11.10 -2.95
N VAL A 22 -5.87 -11.79 -1.84
CA VAL A 22 -6.91 -12.02 -0.82
C VAL A 22 -6.91 -10.87 0.16
N GLU A 23 -8.06 -10.22 0.30
CA GLU A 23 -8.28 -9.18 1.29
C GLU A 23 -8.50 -9.77 2.68
N GLN A 24 -7.92 -9.15 3.69
CA GLN A 24 -8.05 -9.52 5.09
C GLN A 24 -8.03 -8.26 5.96
N ILE A 25 -8.65 -8.33 7.14
CA ILE A 25 -8.51 -7.31 8.17
C ILE A 25 -7.44 -7.76 9.16
N VAL A 26 -6.38 -6.98 9.32
CA VAL A 26 -5.28 -7.26 10.25
C VAL A 26 -5.01 -6.02 11.09
N TYR A 27 -4.93 -6.17 12.41
CA TYR A 27 -4.76 -5.06 13.36
C TYR A 27 -5.81 -3.93 13.19
N GLY A 28 -7.04 -4.28 12.79
CA GLY A 28 -8.11 -3.30 12.53
C GLY A 28 -7.96 -2.51 11.22
N MET A 29 -7.04 -2.91 10.34
CA MET A 29 -6.76 -2.24 9.08
C MET A 29 -6.95 -3.19 7.89
N PRO A 30 -7.45 -2.71 6.74
CA PRO A 30 -7.43 -3.46 5.50
C PRO A 30 -6.00 -3.85 5.08
N GLY A 31 -5.84 -5.11 4.72
CA GLY A 31 -4.61 -5.68 4.21
C GLY A 31 -4.88 -6.68 3.09
N TYR A 32 -3.86 -6.92 2.28
CA TYR A 32 -3.92 -7.86 1.18
C TYR A 32 -2.80 -8.89 1.31
N LYS A 33 -3.04 -10.10 0.83
CA LYS A 33 -2.07 -11.18 0.71
C LYS A 33 -2.05 -11.71 -0.72
N THR A 34 -0.89 -12.12 -1.18
CA THR A 34 -0.73 -12.87 -2.43
C THR A 34 0.18 -14.05 -2.18
N ASN A 35 -0.15 -15.23 -2.73
CA ASN A 35 0.60 -16.48 -2.52
C ASN A 35 0.86 -16.81 -1.03
N GLY A 36 -0.15 -16.59 -0.17
CA GLY A 36 -0.04 -16.81 1.28
C GLY A 36 0.82 -15.78 2.04
N LYS A 37 1.46 -14.83 1.35
CA LYS A 37 2.38 -13.84 1.94
C LYS A 37 1.73 -12.45 2.01
N PRO A 38 2.07 -11.63 3.03
CA PRO A 38 1.65 -10.23 3.09
C PRO A 38 2.00 -9.45 1.82
N LEU A 39 1.03 -8.74 1.24
CA LEU A 39 1.25 -7.87 0.09
C LEU A 39 1.45 -6.42 0.56
N VAL A 40 0.36 -5.79 1.01
CA VAL A 40 0.31 -4.42 1.53
C VAL A 40 -0.77 -4.27 2.59
N TYR A 41 -0.64 -3.28 3.45
CA TYR A 41 -1.68 -2.82 4.38
C TYR A 41 -1.87 -1.32 4.24
N PHE A 42 -3.06 -0.83 4.61
CA PHE A 42 -3.33 0.60 4.59
C PHE A 42 -4.41 0.99 5.58
N ALA A 43 -4.34 2.23 6.06
CA ALA A 43 -5.31 2.78 7.00
C ALA A 43 -5.50 4.29 6.82
N GLY A 44 -6.73 4.74 7.03
CA GLY A 44 -7.05 6.16 7.03
C GLY A 44 -6.88 6.76 8.42
N TYR A 45 -6.16 7.87 8.51
CA TYR A 45 -6.03 8.70 9.71
C TYR A 45 -6.62 10.09 9.46
N LYS A 46 -6.70 10.91 10.52
CA LYS A 46 -7.30 12.26 10.45
C LYS A 46 -6.67 13.15 9.38
N ASN A 47 -5.35 13.08 9.20
CA ASN A 47 -4.57 13.98 8.34
C ASN A 47 -3.80 13.27 7.22
N HIS A 48 -3.75 11.94 7.21
CA HIS A 48 -2.95 11.17 6.26
C HIS A 48 -3.52 9.76 6.06
N ILE A 49 -3.04 9.07 5.03
CA ILE A 49 -3.22 7.65 4.82
C ILE A 49 -1.90 6.96 5.15
N GLY A 50 -1.94 6.00 6.07
CA GLY A 50 -0.80 5.12 6.32
C GLY A 50 -0.81 4.00 5.28
N PHE A 51 0.33 3.79 4.63
CA PHE A 51 0.53 2.70 3.67
C PHE A 51 1.76 1.89 4.06
N TYR A 52 1.62 0.57 4.03
CA TYR A 52 2.60 -0.38 4.58
C TYR A 52 2.89 -1.44 3.53
N ALA A 53 4.01 -1.31 2.84
CA ALA A 53 4.40 -2.18 1.72
C ALA A 53 5.44 -3.24 2.08
N THR A 54 5.50 -3.63 3.36
CA THR A 54 6.58 -4.44 3.94
C THR A 54 7.96 -3.79 3.75
N ARG A 55 9.04 -4.47 4.18
CA ARG A 55 10.40 -3.90 4.09
C ARG A 55 10.89 -3.78 2.65
N SER A 56 10.73 -4.83 1.84
CA SER A 56 11.25 -4.85 0.47
C SER A 56 10.56 -3.84 -0.45
N GLY A 57 9.23 -3.71 -0.36
CA GLY A 57 8.49 -2.70 -1.12
C GLY A 57 8.85 -1.27 -0.71
N HIS A 58 9.23 -1.05 0.54
CA HIS A 58 9.68 0.26 1.00
C HIS A 58 11.11 0.57 0.55
N GLU A 59 12.02 -0.42 0.61
CA GLU A 59 13.41 -0.27 0.17
C GLU A 59 13.51 -0.05 -1.35
N ALA A 60 12.74 -0.79 -2.15
CA ALA A 60 12.75 -0.66 -3.60
C ALA A 60 12.30 0.72 -4.10
N PHE A 61 11.40 1.39 -3.37
CA PHE A 61 10.82 2.69 -3.73
C PHE A 61 11.27 3.82 -2.78
N GLN A 62 12.38 3.63 -2.06
CA GLN A 62 12.83 4.57 -1.03
C GLN A 62 13.05 6.00 -1.59
N LYS A 63 13.53 6.11 -2.82
CA LYS A 63 13.76 7.40 -3.48
C LYS A 63 12.44 8.12 -3.74
N GLU A 64 11.46 7.45 -4.32
CA GLU A 64 10.13 8.03 -4.58
C GLU A 64 9.36 8.33 -3.30
N LEU A 65 9.58 7.55 -2.23
CA LEU A 65 8.94 7.73 -0.93
C LEU A 65 9.65 8.78 -0.06
N SER A 66 10.88 9.20 -0.40
CA SER A 66 11.69 10.18 0.34
C SER A 66 11.00 11.53 0.59
N LYS A 67 10.08 11.93 -0.30
CA LYS A 67 9.27 13.15 -0.18
C LYS A 67 8.16 13.08 0.86
N TYR A 68 7.88 11.89 1.41
CA TYR A 68 6.84 11.66 2.40
C TYR A 68 7.42 11.33 3.77
N LYS A 69 6.60 11.47 4.82
CA LYS A 69 6.98 11.02 6.15
C LYS A 69 6.98 9.49 6.17
N GLN A 70 8.11 8.90 6.56
CA GLN A 70 8.34 7.46 6.56
C GLN A 70 8.57 6.92 7.98
N GLY A 71 8.26 5.64 8.16
CA GLY A 71 8.58 4.84 9.34
C GLY A 71 9.18 3.50 8.92
N LYS A 72 9.42 2.59 9.87
CA LYS A 72 10.02 1.28 9.59
C LYS A 72 9.05 0.41 8.75
N GLY A 73 9.16 0.48 7.42
CA GLY A 73 8.28 -0.22 6.47
C GLY A 73 6.92 0.44 6.26
N SER A 74 6.81 1.75 6.54
CA SER A 74 5.57 2.51 6.38
C SER A 74 5.81 3.88 5.80
N VAL A 75 4.81 4.41 5.11
CA VAL A 75 4.79 5.77 4.57
C VAL A 75 3.45 6.43 4.89
N GLN A 76 3.48 7.74 5.16
CA GLN A 76 2.29 8.55 5.38
C GLN A 76 2.05 9.44 4.17
N PHE A 77 0.95 9.20 3.45
CA PHE A 77 0.50 10.08 2.38
C PHE A 77 -0.43 11.15 2.96
N PRO A 78 -0.02 12.42 3.00
CA PRO A 78 -0.80 13.47 3.64
C PRO A 78 -2.03 13.80 2.79
N LEU A 79 -3.18 14.01 3.43
CA LEU A 79 -4.46 14.26 2.75
C LEU A 79 -4.56 15.67 2.16
N ASN A 80 -3.66 16.58 2.54
CA ASN A 80 -3.59 17.94 1.98
C ASN A 80 -2.83 18.01 0.65
N GLN A 81 -2.40 16.86 0.11
CA GLN A 81 -1.70 16.74 -1.16
C GLN A 81 -2.32 15.61 -1.98
N THR A 82 -2.06 15.60 -3.27
CA THR A 82 -2.49 14.52 -4.16
C THR A 82 -1.85 13.20 -3.73
N ILE A 83 -2.68 12.19 -3.46
CA ILE A 83 -2.21 10.84 -3.16
C ILE A 83 -1.52 10.26 -4.40
N PRO A 84 -0.29 9.73 -4.29
CA PRO A 84 0.46 9.22 -5.44
C PRO A 84 -0.04 7.83 -5.83
N PHE A 85 -1.22 7.75 -6.43
CA PHE A 85 -1.87 6.51 -6.81
C PHE A 85 -1.05 5.63 -7.75
N ASP A 86 -0.35 6.24 -8.72
CA ASP A 86 0.53 5.52 -9.64
C ASP A 86 1.70 4.84 -8.89
N LEU A 87 2.27 5.52 -7.90
CA LEU A 87 3.33 4.95 -7.06
C LEU A 87 2.80 3.78 -6.21
N ILE A 88 1.59 3.90 -5.67
CA ILE A 88 0.93 2.80 -4.95
C ILE A 88 0.74 1.60 -5.89
N GLU A 89 0.28 1.81 -7.12
CA GLU A 89 0.13 0.75 -8.11
C GLU A 89 1.46 0.06 -8.41
N GLN A 90 2.52 0.84 -8.65
CA GLN A 90 3.87 0.32 -8.93
C GLN A 90 4.41 -0.53 -7.77
N ILE A 91 4.26 -0.06 -6.53
CA ILE A 91 4.68 -0.79 -5.33
C ILE A 91 3.91 -2.11 -5.22
N VAL A 92 2.59 -2.10 -5.46
CA VAL A 92 1.76 -3.31 -5.40
C VAL A 92 2.22 -4.32 -6.45
N ARG A 93 2.39 -3.91 -7.71
CA ARG A 93 2.85 -4.80 -8.79
C ARG A 93 4.22 -5.41 -8.50
N PHE A 94 5.15 -4.60 -8.02
CA PHE A 94 6.47 -5.08 -7.59
C PHE A 94 6.36 -6.15 -6.50
N ARG A 95 5.55 -5.90 -5.47
CA ARG A 95 5.36 -6.86 -4.37
C ARG A 95 4.64 -8.14 -4.79
N VAL A 96 3.72 -8.06 -5.76
CA VAL A 96 3.07 -9.24 -6.34
C VAL A 96 4.11 -10.13 -7.02
N GLN A 97 4.95 -9.55 -7.88
CA GLN A 97 6.03 -10.27 -8.55
C GLN A 97 6.99 -10.88 -7.52
N GLU A 98 7.42 -10.11 -6.52
CA GLU A 98 8.32 -10.62 -5.49
C GLU A 98 7.71 -11.78 -4.68
N ASN A 99 6.41 -11.71 -4.36
CA ASN A 99 5.71 -12.81 -3.68
C ASN A 99 5.57 -14.04 -4.57
N ALA A 100 5.50 -13.88 -5.90
CA ALA A 100 5.47 -14.98 -6.86
C ALA A 100 6.84 -15.66 -6.99
N GLU A 101 7.92 -14.90 -7.12
CA GLU A 101 9.29 -15.43 -7.32
C GLU A 101 9.84 -16.16 -6.10
N LYS A 102 9.38 -15.80 -4.89
CA LYS A 102 9.84 -16.42 -3.63
C LYS A 102 9.00 -17.64 -3.20
N SER A 103 8.08 -18.14 -4.04
CA SER A 103 7.17 -19.24 -3.69
C SER A 103 7.78 -20.63 -3.91
#